data_AF-A0A1F3IVR8-F1
#
_entry.id   AF-A0A1F3IVR8-F1
#
_cell.length_a   1.000
_cell.length_b   1.000
_cell.length_c   1.000
_cell.angle_alpha   90.00
_cell.angle_beta   90.00
_cell.angle_gamma   90.00
#
_symmetry.space_group_name_H-M   'P 1'
#
loop_
_entity.id
_entity.type
_entity.pdbx_description
1 polymer ?
#
loop_
_entity_poly.entity_id
_entity_poly.type
_entity_poly.pdbx_seq_one_letter_code
_entity_poly.pdbx_strand_id
1 'polypeptide(L)'
;MNFKPQTFYIGVIDFFSVLLPGALLTYFLMGMFYIDLFGTDKMFVAPIDTTVKWIIFLLVTYILGNIIFMLASFLDFSYNKFLRKTIFQSPCDLSYKTAHSIHCRYINVDTSLIELVKSHQLTQDQYKNILCDARREIFNTFKWAQHFLRFINPESLADIKRIEADSKFFRSLVITFLLIAIILSIKSDFQVAIVFIVLSALCYYRYGDLRFKATEKAYEMIITFHYLDPQKAPSIGTVAIDLSTIKAELEKEFELKYHERLNNLIKGFSNVPKQVVIKSGEIRDTIFQASQYEYWYCLGGKGKIIIKNDKGDQECFLQPNTSIPILKGKMYSFKNNYTEPLELIVLNQ
;
A
#
# COMPACT_ATOMS: atom_id res chain seq x y z
N MET A 1 -11.91 -6.14 32.10
CA MET A 1 -11.73 -5.38 30.84
C MET A 1 -10.24 -5.27 30.58
N ASN A 2 -9.72 -5.87 29.50
CA ASN A 2 -8.29 -5.78 29.18
C ASN A 2 -8.01 -4.43 28.53
N PHE A 3 -7.46 -3.48 29.30
CA PHE A 3 -7.07 -2.16 28.80
C PHE A 3 -5.91 -2.32 27.81
N LYS A 4 -6.15 -1.99 26.53
CA LYS A 4 -5.10 -1.98 25.50
C LYS A 4 -4.54 -0.55 25.39
N PRO A 5 -3.34 -0.25 25.92
CA PRO A 5 -2.81 1.11 25.94
C PRO A 5 -2.69 1.72 24.52
N GLN A 6 -2.49 0.87 23.51
CA GLN A 6 -2.43 1.27 22.11
C GLN A 6 -3.73 1.91 21.60
N THR A 7 -4.91 1.38 21.96
CA THR A 7 -6.19 1.95 21.51
C THR A 7 -6.47 3.28 22.17
N PHE A 8 -6.06 3.45 23.42
CA PHE A 8 -6.15 4.73 24.12
C PHE A 8 -5.26 5.78 23.45
N TYR A 9 -4.01 5.44 23.17
CA TYR A 9 -3.06 6.34 22.51
C TYR A 9 -3.55 6.81 21.13
N ILE A 10 -4.09 5.90 20.31
CA ILE A 10 -4.68 6.26 19.01
C ILE A 10 -5.85 7.24 19.19
N GLY A 11 -6.75 6.99 20.15
CA GLY A 11 -7.86 7.89 20.44
C GLY A 11 -7.40 9.28 20.91
N VAL A 12 -6.33 9.35 21.70
CA VAL A 12 -5.74 10.62 22.14
C VAL A 12 -5.13 11.39 20.96
N ILE A 13 -4.39 10.74 20.06
CA ILE A 13 -3.85 11.43 18.87
C ILE A 13 -4.98 11.88 17.95
N ASP A 14 -5.98 11.04 17.69
CA ASP A 14 -7.13 11.42 16.85
C ASP A 14 -7.88 12.61 17.46
N PHE A 15 -8.03 12.66 18.80
CA PHE A 15 -8.60 13.80 19.50
C PHE A 15 -7.76 15.08 19.31
N PHE A 16 -6.44 15.01 19.49
CA PHE A 16 -5.55 16.16 19.26
C PHE A 16 -5.45 16.58 17.79
N SER A 17 -5.67 15.65 16.85
CA SER A 17 -5.75 15.92 15.41
C SER A 17 -6.91 16.84 15.02
N VAL A 18 -7.90 16.95 15.90
CA VAL A 18 -9.04 17.86 15.78
C VAL A 18 -8.86 19.06 16.70
N LEU A 19 -8.54 18.83 17.98
CA LEU A 19 -8.50 19.87 19.01
C LEU A 19 -7.39 20.90 18.76
N LEU A 20 -6.16 20.47 18.48
CA LEU A 20 -5.01 21.39 18.44
C LEU A 20 -5.06 22.37 17.25
N PRO A 21 -5.39 21.95 16.01
CA PRO A 21 -5.62 22.89 14.91
C PRO A 21 -6.75 23.90 15.23
N GLY A 22 -7.83 23.44 15.85
CA GLY A 22 -8.91 24.31 16.32
C GLY A 22 -8.46 25.30 17.40
N ALA A 23 -7.58 24.88 18.32
CA ALA A 23 -7.09 25.70 19.41
C ALA A 23 -6.20 26.82 18.87
N LEU A 24 -5.32 26.47 17.93
CA LEU A 24 -4.46 27.43 17.24
C LEU A 24 -5.29 28.48 16.52
N LEU A 25 -6.28 28.08 15.73
CA LEU A 25 -7.14 29.02 15.02
C LEU A 25 -7.96 29.89 16.00
N THR A 26 -8.53 29.29 17.05
CA THR A 26 -9.32 30.02 18.05
C THR A 26 -8.48 31.07 18.77
N TYR A 27 -7.29 30.68 19.24
CA TYR A 27 -6.36 31.59 19.89
C TYR A 27 -5.99 32.76 18.98
N PHE A 28 -5.73 32.47 17.70
CA PHE A 28 -5.39 33.48 16.71
C PHE A 28 -6.55 34.44 16.42
N LEU A 29 -7.75 33.92 16.20
CA LEU A 29 -8.97 34.71 15.99
C LEU A 29 -9.32 35.57 17.21
N MET A 30 -9.14 35.03 18.42
CA MET A 30 -9.37 35.76 19.66
C MET A 30 -8.44 36.96 19.79
N GLY A 31 -7.15 36.80 19.49
CA GLY A 31 -6.19 37.91 19.55
C GLY A 31 -6.48 39.00 18.50
N MET A 32 -6.94 38.61 17.31
CA MET A 32 -7.05 39.53 16.18
C MET A 32 -8.42 40.20 16.02
N PHE A 33 -9.50 39.46 16.19
CA PHE A 33 -10.84 39.95 15.81
C PHE A 33 -11.75 40.22 16.99
N TYR A 34 -11.37 39.83 18.20
CA TYR A 34 -12.28 39.96 19.34
C TYR A 34 -12.70 41.43 19.57
N ILE A 35 -11.75 42.35 19.51
CA ILE A 35 -12.05 43.79 19.69
C ILE A 35 -12.80 44.35 18.47
N ASP A 36 -12.38 43.98 17.25
CA ASP A 36 -12.97 44.48 16.01
C ASP A 36 -14.42 44.01 15.79
N LEU A 37 -14.74 42.75 16.12
CA LEU A 37 -16.08 42.18 15.91
C LEU A 37 -17.10 42.63 16.95
N PHE A 38 -16.67 42.76 18.21
CA PHE A 38 -17.59 43.02 19.32
C PHE A 38 -17.60 44.48 19.78
N GLY A 39 -16.77 45.32 19.16
CA GLY A 39 -16.61 46.73 19.48
C GLY A 39 -15.93 46.97 20.83
N THR A 40 -15.50 48.22 21.07
CA THR A 40 -14.96 48.65 22.37
C THR A 40 -15.99 48.53 23.48
N ASP A 41 -17.28 48.70 23.15
CA ASP A 41 -18.40 48.65 24.09
C ASP A 41 -18.93 47.23 24.33
N LYS A 42 -18.23 46.20 23.82
CA LYS A 42 -18.45 44.76 24.06
C LYS A 42 -19.94 44.40 24.10
N MET A 43 -20.58 44.35 22.92
CA MET A 43 -21.97 43.90 22.80
C MET A 43 -22.22 42.53 23.46
N PHE A 44 -21.17 41.71 23.55
CA PHE A 44 -21.11 40.53 24.41
C PHE A 44 -20.03 40.69 25.48
N VAL A 45 -20.45 40.79 26.74
CA VAL A 45 -19.53 40.85 27.88
C VAL A 45 -18.75 39.55 27.95
N ALA A 46 -17.41 39.63 27.84
CA ALA A 46 -16.55 38.49 28.09
C ALA A 46 -16.86 37.92 29.48
N PRO A 47 -17.07 36.61 29.64
CA PRO A 47 -17.32 36.03 30.94
C PRO A 47 -16.17 36.41 31.88
N ILE A 48 -16.49 36.86 33.09
CA ILE A 48 -15.48 37.28 34.08
C ILE A 48 -14.79 36.04 34.64
N ASP A 49 -15.55 34.98 34.84
CA ASP A 49 -15.09 33.71 35.41
C ASP A 49 -14.09 33.00 34.47
N THR A 50 -12.92 32.67 35.02
CA THR A 50 -11.82 32.03 34.28
C THR A 50 -12.18 30.62 33.83
N THR A 51 -12.94 29.88 34.64
CA THR A 51 -13.44 28.54 34.32
C THR A 51 -14.38 28.60 33.11
N VAL A 52 -15.30 29.56 33.10
CA VAL A 52 -16.24 29.76 31.99
C VAL A 52 -15.48 30.11 30.70
N LYS A 53 -14.43 30.94 30.76
CA LYS A 53 -13.58 31.24 29.59
C LYS A 53 -12.94 29.98 29.02
N TRP A 54 -12.38 29.11 29.86
CA TRP A 54 -11.77 27.85 29.42
C TRP A 54 -12.79 26.91 28.78
N ILE A 55 -13.99 26.79 29.38
CA ILE A 55 -15.07 25.97 28.82
C ILE A 55 -15.46 26.46 27.43
N ILE A 56 -15.69 27.76 27.26
CA ILE A 56 -16.04 28.35 25.96
C ILE A 56 -14.89 28.17 24.96
N PHE A 57 -13.65 28.43 25.38
CA PHE A 57 -12.48 28.24 24.52
C PHE A 57 -12.38 26.80 24.01
N LEU A 58 -12.51 25.80 24.90
CA LEU A 58 -12.47 24.39 24.54
C LEU A 58 -13.63 24.01 23.61
N LEU A 59 -14.84 24.52 23.87
CA LEU A 59 -16.01 24.27 23.03
C LEU A 59 -15.82 24.85 21.62
N VAL A 60 -15.42 26.12 21.51
CA VAL A 60 -15.18 26.79 20.22
C VAL A 60 -14.03 26.11 19.47
N THR A 61 -12.94 25.81 20.18
CA THR A 61 -11.79 25.06 19.66
C THR A 61 -12.21 23.72 19.06
N TYR A 62 -13.04 22.95 19.77
CA TYR A 62 -13.51 21.67 19.30
C TYR A 62 -14.40 21.79 18.06
N ILE A 63 -15.31 22.78 18.04
CA ILE A 63 -16.20 23.05 16.89
C ILE A 63 -15.37 23.45 15.67
N LEU A 64 -14.48 24.44 15.80
CA LEU A 64 -13.62 24.89 14.71
C LEU A 64 -12.68 23.79 14.24
N GLY A 65 -12.12 23.01 15.16
CA GLY A 65 -11.30 21.85 14.87
C GLY A 65 -11.99 20.84 13.96
N ASN A 66 -13.26 20.52 14.23
CA ASN A 66 -14.05 19.60 13.38
C ASN A 66 -14.30 20.17 11.98
N ILE A 67 -14.59 21.47 11.88
CA ILE A 67 -14.77 22.15 10.58
C ILE A 67 -13.46 22.09 9.78
N ILE A 68 -12.32 22.40 10.41
CA ILE A 68 -11.00 22.31 9.80
C ILE A 68 -10.72 20.87 9.35
N PHE A 69 -11.00 19.88 10.20
CA PHE A 69 -10.78 18.47 9.88
C PHE A 69 -11.59 18.02 8.66
N MET A 70 -12.83 18.49 8.53
CA MET A 70 -13.67 18.26 7.36
C MET A 70 -13.09 18.92 6.10
N LEU A 71 -12.70 20.19 6.15
CA LEU A 71 -12.08 20.89 5.03
C LEU A 71 -10.75 20.25 4.61
N ALA A 72 -9.99 19.76 5.58
CA ALA A 72 -8.73 19.08 5.35
C ALA A 72 -8.89 17.78 4.54
N SER A 73 -10.08 17.17 4.51
CA SER A 73 -10.35 15.99 3.67
C SER A 73 -10.20 16.26 2.17
N PHE A 74 -10.41 17.49 1.70
CA PHE A 74 -10.20 17.86 0.30
C PHE A 74 -8.73 17.76 -0.13
N LEU A 75 -7.78 17.83 0.82
CA LEU A 75 -6.36 17.65 0.55
C LEU A 75 -6.01 16.23 0.11
N ASP A 76 -6.87 15.24 0.37
CA ASP A 76 -6.68 13.86 -0.11
C ASP A 76 -6.67 13.81 -1.65
N PHE A 77 -7.53 14.60 -2.29
CA PHE A 77 -7.56 14.70 -3.76
C PHE A 77 -6.27 15.30 -4.29
N SER A 78 -5.83 16.42 -3.69
CA SER A 78 -4.57 17.07 -4.06
C SER A 78 -3.37 16.15 -3.86
N TYR A 79 -3.32 15.43 -2.73
CA TYR A 79 -2.24 14.48 -2.42
C TYR A 79 -2.14 13.39 -3.49
N ASN A 80 -3.27 12.76 -3.84
CA ASN A 80 -3.28 11.70 -4.85
C ASN A 80 -2.84 12.20 -6.22
N LYS A 81 -3.23 13.43 -6.59
CA LYS A 81 -2.92 14.00 -7.90
C LYS A 81 -1.48 14.49 -8.01
N PHE A 82 -0.97 15.16 -6.99
CA PHE A 82 0.31 15.87 -7.05
C PHE A 82 1.42 15.12 -6.32
N LEU A 83 1.35 15.04 -4.99
CA LEU A 83 2.43 14.50 -4.17
C LEU A 83 2.70 13.02 -4.44
N ARG A 84 1.64 12.20 -4.46
CA ARG A 84 1.76 10.76 -4.65
C ARG A 84 2.43 10.45 -5.98
N LYS A 85 1.95 11.04 -7.08
CA LYS A 85 2.45 10.75 -8.43
C LYS A 85 3.84 11.33 -8.70
N THR A 86 4.14 12.51 -8.15
CA THR A 86 5.35 13.26 -8.51
C THR A 86 6.54 12.93 -7.61
N ILE A 87 6.30 12.72 -6.31
CA ILE A 87 7.37 12.63 -5.31
C ILE A 87 7.52 11.20 -4.78
N PHE A 88 6.41 10.53 -4.47
CA PHE A 88 6.46 9.28 -3.70
C PHE A 88 6.32 8.01 -4.56
N GLN A 89 5.58 8.05 -5.66
CA GLN A 89 5.45 6.90 -6.55
C GLN A 89 6.70 6.76 -7.41
N SER A 90 7.59 5.86 -6.97
CA SER A 90 8.53 5.23 -7.88
C SER A 90 7.72 4.48 -8.97
N PRO A 91 8.15 4.49 -10.24
CA PRO A 91 7.48 3.76 -11.34
C PRO A 91 7.27 2.26 -11.08
N CYS A 92 7.95 1.70 -10.07
CA CYS A 92 7.80 0.33 -9.60
C CYS A 92 7.47 0.26 -8.10
N ASP A 93 6.28 0.71 -7.69
CA ASP A 93 5.72 0.39 -6.36
C ASP A 93 5.38 -1.11 -6.29
N LEU A 94 6.43 -1.91 -6.03
CA LEU A 94 6.36 -3.37 -5.99
C LEU A 94 5.50 -3.83 -4.81
N SER A 95 5.57 -3.13 -3.68
CA SER A 95 4.77 -3.40 -2.49
C SER A 95 3.28 -3.26 -2.78
N TYR A 96 2.85 -2.18 -3.43
CA TYR A 96 1.46 -2.05 -3.88
C TYR A 96 1.05 -3.15 -4.85
N LYS A 97 1.83 -3.40 -5.91
CA LYS A 97 1.49 -4.43 -6.92
C LYS A 97 1.36 -5.82 -6.29
N THR A 98 2.25 -6.15 -5.37
CA THR A 98 2.26 -7.44 -4.68
C THR A 98 1.06 -7.54 -3.73
N ALA A 99 0.84 -6.53 -2.87
CA ALA A 99 -0.31 -6.50 -1.96
C ALA A 99 -1.64 -6.52 -2.73
N HIS A 100 -1.73 -5.82 -3.85
CA HIS A 100 -2.88 -5.87 -4.74
C HIS A 100 -3.08 -7.25 -5.35
N SER A 101 -2.01 -7.93 -5.79
CA SER A 101 -2.12 -9.32 -6.28
C SER A 101 -2.61 -10.28 -5.19
N ILE A 102 -2.19 -10.10 -3.94
CA ILE A 102 -2.66 -10.88 -2.80
C ILE A 102 -4.14 -10.57 -2.53
N HIS A 103 -4.51 -9.29 -2.51
CA HIS A 103 -5.88 -8.83 -2.34
C HIS A 103 -6.82 -9.46 -3.37
N CYS A 104 -6.45 -9.46 -4.66
CA CYS A 104 -7.22 -10.11 -5.72
C CYS A 104 -7.42 -11.61 -5.50
N ARG A 105 -6.47 -12.32 -4.86
CA ARG A 105 -6.64 -13.74 -4.52
C ARG A 105 -7.64 -13.98 -3.39
N TYR A 106 -7.75 -13.03 -2.44
CA TYR A 106 -8.67 -13.16 -1.30
C TYR A 106 -10.11 -12.78 -1.67
N ILE A 107 -10.30 -11.86 -2.61
CA ILE A 107 -11.62 -11.53 -3.14
C ILE A 107 -12.02 -12.62 -4.15
N ASN A 108 -12.49 -13.75 -3.62
CA ASN A 108 -13.11 -14.87 -4.36
C ASN A 108 -14.38 -14.49 -5.16
N VAL A 109 -14.68 -13.20 -5.31
CA VAL A 109 -15.77 -12.74 -6.19
C VAL A 109 -15.46 -13.12 -7.64
N ASP A 110 -14.17 -13.26 -8.00
CA ASP A 110 -13.79 -13.80 -9.31
C ASP A 110 -14.19 -15.26 -9.47
N THR A 111 -14.05 -16.09 -8.44
CA THR A 111 -14.46 -17.50 -8.50
C THR A 111 -15.96 -17.63 -8.67
N SER A 112 -16.76 -16.83 -7.95
CA SER A 112 -18.22 -16.80 -8.13
C SER A 112 -18.63 -16.29 -9.51
N LEU A 113 -17.97 -15.24 -10.03
CA LEU A 113 -18.24 -14.76 -11.40
C LEU A 113 -17.82 -15.77 -12.47
N ILE A 114 -16.68 -16.45 -12.28
CA ILE A 114 -16.23 -17.52 -13.16
C ILE A 114 -17.24 -18.68 -13.17
N GLU A 115 -17.80 -19.04 -12.00
CA GLU A 115 -18.87 -20.04 -11.91
C GLU A 115 -20.14 -19.59 -12.65
N LEU A 116 -20.54 -18.32 -12.52
CA LEU A 116 -21.69 -17.75 -13.25
C LEU A 116 -21.48 -17.73 -14.77
N VAL A 117 -20.26 -17.47 -15.22
CA VAL A 117 -19.88 -17.56 -16.64
C VAL A 117 -19.90 -19.01 -17.11
N LYS A 118 -19.37 -19.95 -16.32
CA LYS A 118 -19.41 -21.39 -16.63
C LYS A 118 -20.85 -21.92 -16.69
N SER A 119 -21.73 -21.44 -15.82
CA SER A 119 -23.15 -21.81 -15.82
C SER A 119 -23.97 -21.07 -16.89
N HIS A 120 -23.31 -20.32 -17.81
CA HIS A 120 -23.95 -19.54 -18.87
C HIS A 120 -24.99 -18.51 -18.37
N GLN A 121 -24.93 -18.14 -17.08
CA GLN A 121 -25.80 -17.11 -16.50
C GLN A 121 -25.27 -15.70 -16.79
N LEU A 122 -24.01 -15.60 -17.22
CA LEU A 122 -23.33 -14.35 -17.51
C LEU A 122 -22.55 -14.48 -18.82
N THR A 123 -22.71 -13.52 -19.73
CA THR A 123 -21.95 -13.52 -20.99
C THR A 123 -20.49 -13.07 -20.75
N GLN A 124 -19.57 -13.47 -21.64
CA GLN A 124 -18.15 -13.07 -21.56
C GLN A 124 -17.98 -11.53 -21.57
N ASP A 125 -18.83 -10.82 -22.33
CA ASP A 125 -18.81 -9.36 -22.37
C ASP A 125 -19.32 -8.73 -21.07
N GLN A 126 -20.37 -9.31 -20.46
CA GLN A 126 -20.82 -8.88 -19.14
C GLN A 126 -19.75 -9.13 -18.07
N TYR A 127 -19.07 -10.28 -18.13
CA TYR A 127 -17.97 -10.59 -17.21
C TYR A 127 -16.82 -9.59 -17.34
N LYS A 128 -16.42 -9.28 -18.58
CA LYS A 128 -15.38 -8.28 -18.86
C LYS A 128 -15.81 -6.88 -18.41
N ASN A 129 -17.06 -6.49 -18.65
CA ASN A 129 -17.60 -5.21 -18.20
C ASN A 129 -17.67 -5.11 -16.66
N ILE A 130 -18.04 -6.19 -15.96
CA ILE A 130 -18.02 -6.23 -14.49
C ILE A 130 -16.59 -6.16 -13.96
N LEU A 131 -15.65 -6.89 -14.57
CA LEU A 131 -14.23 -6.84 -14.20
C LEU A 131 -13.61 -5.45 -14.42
N CYS A 132 -14.02 -4.76 -15.48
CA CYS A 132 -13.51 -3.43 -15.81
C CYS A 132 -14.26 -2.29 -15.11
N ASP A 133 -15.35 -2.55 -14.36
CA ASP A 133 -16.06 -1.51 -13.63
C ASP A 133 -15.22 -1.05 -12.43
N ALA A 134 -14.79 0.22 -12.45
CA ALA A 134 -14.04 0.85 -11.36
C ALA A 134 -14.81 0.80 -10.01
N ARG A 135 -16.13 0.62 -10.04
CA ARG A 135 -16.98 0.45 -8.84
C ARG A 135 -16.79 -0.90 -8.16
N ARG A 136 -16.07 -1.86 -8.78
CA ARG A 136 -15.83 -3.20 -8.22
C ARG A 136 -14.76 -3.23 -7.13
N GLU A 137 -13.91 -2.20 -7.01
CA GLU A 137 -13.09 -2.03 -5.80
C GLU A 137 -14.00 -1.62 -4.63
N ILE A 138 -14.73 -2.59 -4.06
CA ILE A 138 -15.56 -2.39 -2.85
C ILE A 138 -14.67 -1.83 -1.73
N PHE A 139 -13.41 -2.25 -1.69
CA PHE A 139 -12.39 -1.71 -0.81
C PHE A 139 -11.11 -1.41 -1.59
N ASN A 140 -10.59 -0.19 -1.44
CA ASN A 140 -9.22 0.12 -1.81
C ASN A 140 -8.27 -0.89 -1.13
N THR A 141 -7.25 -1.37 -1.85
CA THR A 141 -6.22 -2.30 -1.35
C THR A 141 -5.68 -1.93 0.04
N PHE A 142 -5.49 -0.63 0.33
CA PHE A 142 -5.08 -0.16 1.66
C PHE A 142 -6.14 -0.40 2.75
N LYS A 143 -7.42 -0.14 2.46
CA LYS A 143 -8.51 -0.42 3.42
C LYS A 143 -8.67 -1.92 3.65
N TRP A 144 -8.63 -2.70 2.57
CA TRP A 144 -8.62 -4.17 2.68
C TRP A 144 -7.45 -4.63 3.55
N ALA A 145 -6.27 -4.06 3.34
CA ALA A 145 -5.08 -4.39 4.10
C ALA A 145 -5.25 -4.13 5.61
N GLN A 146 -5.80 -2.97 5.97
CA GLN A 146 -6.10 -2.64 7.36
C GLN A 146 -7.14 -3.62 7.97
N HIS A 147 -8.18 -3.98 7.22
CA HIS A 147 -9.16 -4.96 7.66
C HIS A 147 -8.54 -6.34 7.86
N PHE A 148 -7.71 -6.80 6.92
CA PHE A 148 -7.00 -8.07 7.01
C PHE A 148 -6.11 -8.11 8.27
N LEU A 149 -5.28 -7.08 8.48
CA LEU A 149 -4.43 -6.99 9.66
C LEU A 149 -5.23 -6.91 10.96
N ARG A 150 -6.41 -6.28 10.96
CA ARG A 150 -7.29 -6.29 12.14
C ARG A 150 -7.65 -7.69 12.62
N PHE A 151 -7.84 -8.62 11.68
CA PHE A 151 -8.21 -10.00 11.99
C PHE A 151 -7.01 -10.88 12.31
N ILE A 152 -5.89 -10.70 11.58
CA ILE A 152 -4.71 -11.57 11.72
C ILE A 152 -3.76 -11.09 12.83
N ASN A 153 -3.39 -9.80 12.82
CA ASN A 153 -2.52 -9.22 13.85
C ASN A 153 -2.93 -7.76 14.17
N PRO A 154 -3.78 -7.55 15.19
CA PRO A 154 -4.24 -6.23 15.56
C PRO A 154 -3.14 -5.30 16.11
N GLU A 155 -2.00 -5.84 16.57
CA GLU A 155 -0.87 -5.03 17.04
C GLU A 155 -0.16 -4.35 15.87
N SER A 156 0.07 -5.08 14.77
CA SER A 156 0.58 -4.52 13.51
C SER A 156 -0.32 -3.42 12.96
N LEU A 157 -1.64 -3.55 13.12
CA LEU A 157 -2.58 -2.50 12.73
C LEU A 157 -2.46 -1.25 13.60
N ALA A 158 -2.16 -1.38 14.89
CA ALA A 158 -2.02 -0.23 15.79
C ALA A 158 -0.86 0.68 15.35
N ASP A 159 0.24 0.09 14.88
CA ASP A 159 1.38 0.80 14.31
C ASP A 159 1.01 1.63 13.07
N ILE A 160 0.24 1.03 12.15
CA ILE A 160 -0.22 1.73 10.94
C ILE A 160 -1.16 2.87 11.33
N LYS A 161 -2.08 2.62 12.26
CA LYS A 161 -3.03 3.63 12.76
C LYS A 161 -2.34 4.79 13.45
N ARG A 162 -1.23 4.55 14.15
CA ARG A 162 -0.42 5.61 14.76
C ARG A 162 0.12 6.56 13.68
N ILE A 163 0.74 6.01 12.64
CA ILE A 163 1.27 6.83 11.53
C ILE A 163 0.13 7.55 10.79
N GLU A 164 -1.02 6.88 10.63
CA GLU A 164 -2.20 7.48 10.01
C GLU A 164 -2.76 8.64 10.84
N ALA A 165 -2.83 8.50 12.17
CA ALA A 165 -3.27 9.55 13.07
C ALA A 165 -2.34 10.77 13.01
N ASP A 166 -1.02 10.56 12.99
CA ASP A 166 -0.04 11.63 12.78
C ASP A 166 -0.26 12.32 11.41
N SER A 167 -0.54 11.55 10.35
CA SER A 167 -0.84 12.12 9.04
C SER A 167 -2.09 13.01 9.05
N LYS A 168 -3.15 12.61 9.79
CA LYS A 168 -4.38 13.38 9.94
C LYS A 168 -4.15 14.70 10.67
N PHE A 169 -3.33 14.66 11.73
CA PHE A 169 -2.91 15.86 12.45
C PHE A 169 -2.25 16.88 11.50
N PHE A 170 -1.23 16.47 10.75
CA PHE A 170 -0.56 17.37 9.80
C PHE A 170 -1.52 17.85 8.70
N ARG A 171 -2.42 17.00 8.22
CA ARG A 171 -3.45 17.38 7.23
C ARG A 171 -4.32 18.54 7.72
N SER A 172 -4.77 18.51 8.97
CA SER A 172 -5.56 19.60 9.58
C SER A 172 -4.73 20.88 9.77
N LEU A 173 -3.44 20.76 10.13
CA LEU A 173 -2.54 21.90 10.27
C LEU A 173 -2.33 22.66 8.95
N VAL A 174 -2.26 21.96 7.81
CA VAL A 174 -2.15 22.60 6.48
C VAL A 174 -3.27 23.63 6.29
N ILE A 175 -4.52 23.23 6.51
CA ILE A 175 -5.67 24.12 6.37
C ILE A 175 -5.65 25.23 7.42
N THR A 176 -5.28 24.91 8.66
CA THR A 176 -5.21 25.90 9.75
C THR A 176 -4.23 27.01 9.42
N PHE A 177 -3.02 26.67 8.98
CA PHE A 177 -2.02 27.64 8.60
C PHE A 177 -2.39 28.42 7.33
N LEU A 178 -3.09 27.81 6.36
CA LEU A 178 -3.62 28.55 5.21
C LEU A 178 -4.68 29.58 5.63
N LEU A 179 -5.61 29.21 6.51
CA LEU A 179 -6.64 30.12 7.01
C LEU A 179 -6.00 31.30 7.77
N ILE A 180 -5.03 31.01 8.64
CA ILE A 180 -4.26 32.04 9.37
C ILE A 180 -3.52 32.95 8.38
N ALA A 181 -2.86 32.40 7.37
CA ALA A 181 -2.17 33.19 6.35
C ALA A 181 -3.11 34.10 5.56
N ILE A 182 -4.29 33.61 5.19
CA ILE A 182 -5.32 34.41 4.49
C ILE A 182 -5.77 35.57 5.38
N ILE A 183 -6.07 35.29 6.66
CA ILE A 183 -6.47 36.30 7.65
C ILE A 183 -5.39 37.38 7.81
N LEU A 184 -4.13 36.99 7.96
CA LEU A 184 -3.00 37.93 8.08
C LEU A 184 -2.79 38.77 6.83
N SER A 185 -2.99 38.18 5.66
CA SER A 185 -2.90 38.88 4.38
C SER A 185 -3.97 39.97 4.27
N ILE A 186 -5.19 39.72 4.77
CA ILE A 186 -6.27 40.73 4.83
C ILE A 186 -5.89 41.88 5.77
N LYS A 187 -5.17 41.60 6.86
CA LYS A 187 -4.66 42.62 7.79
C LYS A 187 -3.37 43.31 7.33
N SER A 188 -2.93 43.06 6.10
CA SER A 188 -1.71 43.62 5.50
C SER A 188 -0.40 43.23 6.21
N ASP A 189 -0.41 42.17 7.03
CA ASP A 189 0.81 41.60 7.62
C ASP A 189 1.35 40.46 6.74
N PHE A 190 1.89 40.85 5.58
CA PHE A 190 2.35 39.92 4.57
C PHE A 190 3.56 39.10 5.01
N GLN A 191 4.42 39.66 5.88
CA GLN A 191 5.61 38.96 6.35
C GLN A 191 5.23 37.74 7.17
N VAL A 192 4.33 37.90 8.14
CA VAL A 192 3.86 36.78 8.97
C VAL A 192 3.01 35.82 8.14
N ALA A 193 2.20 36.32 7.21
CA ALA A 193 1.42 35.49 6.29
C ALA A 193 2.31 34.54 5.46
N ILE A 194 3.43 35.03 4.92
CA ILE A 194 4.39 34.20 4.16
C ILE A 194 4.95 33.08 5.02
N VAL A 195 5.29 33.35 6.29
CA VAL A 195 5.76 32.32 7.22
C VAL A 195 4.73 31.19 7.37
N PHE A 196 3.45 31.54 7.55
CA PHE A 196 2.38 30.54 7.66
C PHE A 196 2.13 29.76 6.35
N ILE A 197 2.31 30.39 5.18
CA ILE A 197 2.26 29.69 3.89
C ILE A 197 3.38 28.66 3.80
N VAL A 198 4.62 29.02 4.18
CA VAL A 198 5.76 28.10 4.19
C VAL A 198 5.52 26.95 5.17
N LEU A 199 5.06 27.24 6.40
CA LEU A 199 4.70 26.20 7.37
C LEU A 199 3.61 25.28 6.84
N SER A 200 2.59 25.81 6.17
CA SER A 200 1.55 25.01 5.53
C SER A 200 2.12 24.07 4.47
N ALA A 201 3.02 24.55 3.61
CA ALA A 201 3.68 23.73 2.59
C ALA A 201 4.53 22.61 3.22
N LEU A 202 5.27 22.89 4.28
CA LEU A 202 6.04 21.90 5.05
C LEU A 202 5.13 20.85 5.69
N CYS A 203 4.02 21.27 6.31
CA CYS A 203 3.01 20.36 6.84
C CYS A 203 2.38 19.49 5.73
N TYR A 204 2.16 20.04 4.54
CA TYR A 204 1.58 19.31 3.42
C TYR A 204 2.52 18.23 2.89
N TYR A 205 3.81 18.55 2.77
CA TYR A 205 4.85 17.57 2.46
C TYR A 205 4.91 16.46 3.52
N ARG A 206 4.96 16.83 4.80
CA ARG A 206 5.02 15.87 5.92
C ARG A 206 3.78 14.98 5.99
N TYR A 207 2.60 15.53 5.75
CA TYR A 207 1.36 14.79 5.60
C TYR A 207 1.47 13.72 4.51
N GLY A 208 1.98 14.09 3.33
CA GLY A 208 2.16 13.16 2.22
C GLY A 208 3.13 12.02 2.54
N ASP A 209 4.28 12.34 3.15
CA ASP A 209 5.29 11.36 3.58
C ASP A 209 4.71 10.34 4.57
N LEU A 210 4.00 10.81 5.61
CA LEU A 210 3.39 9.93 6.60
C LEU A 210 2.29 9.06 6.00
N ARG A 211 1.46 9.62 5.10
CA ARG A 211 0.41 8.86 4.42
C ARG A 211 0.98 7.78 3.51
N PHE A 212 2.07 8.09 2.80
CA PHE A 212 2.79 7.11 1.98
C PHE A 212 3.35 5.97 2.86
N LYS A 213 4.11 6.31 3.92
CA LYS A 213 4.69 5.33 4.85
C LYS A 213 3.66 4.45 5.54
N ALA A 214 2.51 5.00 5.93
CA ALA A 214 1.41 4.21 6.49
C ALA A 214 0.89 3.17 5.49
N THR A 215 0.79 3.57 4.21
CA THR A 215 0.31 2.71 3.12
C THR A 215 1.32 1.60 2.82
N GLU A 216 2.59 1.96 2.67
CA GLU A 216 3.70 1.04 2.41
C GLU A 216 3.84 0.00 3.53
N LYS A 217 3.89 0.45 4.78
CA LYS A 217 4.00 -0.44 5.95
C LYS A 217 2.82 -1.43 6.03
N ALA A 218 1.62 -1.02 5.66
CA ALA A 218 0.46 -1.92 5.59
C ALA A 218 0.63 -3.02 4.54
N TYR A 219 1.17 -2.67 3.38
CA TYR A 219 1.43 -3.64 2.31
C TYR A 219 2.57 -4.59 2.67
N GLU A 220 3.67 -4.08 3.19
CA GLU A 220 4.80 -4.89 3.64
C GLU A 220 4.39 -5.91 4.70
N MET A 221 3.58 -5.50 5.68
CA MET A 221 3.07 -6.41 6.70
C MET A 221 2.26 -7.56 6.09
N ILE A 222 1.39 -7.28 5.12
CA ILE A 222 0.59 -8.32 4.46
C ILE A 222 1.43 -9.26 3.63
N ILE A 223 2.38 -8.72 2.87
CA ILE A 223 3.34 -9.51 2.09
C ILE A 223 4.08 -10.44 3.06
N THR A 224 4.61 -9.90 4.15
CA THR A 224 5.33 -10.64 5.18
C THR A 224 4.46 -11.76 5.77
N PHE A 225 3.23 -11.47 6.19
CA PHE A 225 2.31 -12.49 6.70
C PHE A 225 2.00 -13.58 5.67
N HIS A 226 1.80 -13.20 4.42
CA HIS A 226 1.44 -14.16 3.37
C HIS A 226 2.59 -15.09 2.99
N TYR A 227 3.84 -14.61 3.04
CA TYR A 227 5.02 -15.40 2.65
C TYR A 227 5.72 -16.12 3.81
N LEU A 228 5.58 -15.64 5.06
CA LEU A 228 6.22 -16.26 6.22
C LEU A 228 5.39 -17.29 6.96
N ASP A 229 4.09 -17.48 6.67
CA ASP A 229 3.25 -18.46 7.36
C ASP A 229 3.73 -19.92 7.10
N PRO A 230 4.42 -20.58 8.06
CA PRO A 230 5.05 -21.87 7.84
C PRO A 230 4.04 -23.01 7.72
N GLN A 231 2.80 -22.82 8.22
CA GLN A 231 1.75 -23.84 8.17
C GLN A 231 1.20 -24.06 6.75
N LYS A 232 1.59 -23.22 5.79
CA LYS A 232 1.34 -23.40 4.35
C LYS A 232 2.54 -23.99 3.59
N ALA A 233 3.52 -24.61 4.26
CA ALA A 233 4.60 -25.36 3.60
C ALA A 233 4.32 -26.88 3.58
N PRO A 234 3.72 -27.46 2.51
CA PRO A 234 3.43 -28.88 2.47
C PRO A 234 4.69 -29.76 2.31
N SER A 235 4.74 -30.86 3.06
CA SER A 235 5.75 -31.92 3.01
C SER A 235 5.53 -32.83 1.79
N ILE A 236 6.53 -33.04 0.94
CA ILE A 236 6.38 -33.90 -0.25
C ILE A 236 7.58 -34.84 -0.40
N GLY A 237 7.27 -36.13 -0.62
CA GLY A 237 8.21 -37.20 -0.91
C GLY A 237 8.92 -37.05 -2.26
N THR A 238 10.12 -37.61 -2.34
CA THR A 238 11.01 -37.51 -3.49
C THR A 238 10.61 -38.40 -4.66
N VAL A 239 10.52 -37.83 -5.86
CA VAL A 239 10.47 -38.56 -7.13
C VAL A 239 11.63 -38.02 -7.99
N ALA A 240 12.45 -38.92 -8.52
CA ALA A 240 13.65 -38.58 -9.30
C ALA A 240 13.28 -38.03 -10.68
N ILE A 241 14.05 -37.04 -11.16
CA ILE A 241 13.74 -36.21 -12.33
C ILE A 241 14.86 -36.29 -13.35
N ASP A 242 14.47 -36.23 -14.62
CA ASP A 242 15.36 -36.15 -15.77
C ASP A 242 15.96 -34.73 -15.93
N LEU A 243 17.27 -34.63 -15.69
CA LEU A 243 18.05 -33.38 -15.62
C LEU A 243 18.39 -32.75 -16.98
N SER A 244 18.02 -33.37 -18.10
CA SER A 244 18.46 -32.97 -19.45
C SER A 244 18.00 -31.57 -19.92
N THR A 245 17.06 -30.93 -19.23
CA THR A 245 16.47 -29.65 -19.64
C THR A 245 17.13 -28.42 -18.99
N ILE A 246 17.80 -28.63 -17.86
CA ILE A 246 18.44 -27.54 -17.10
C ILE A 246 19.89 -27.45 -17.55
N LYS A 247 20.24 -26.41 -18.30
CA LYS A 247 21.63 -26.16 -18.66
C LYS A 247 22.36 -25.59 -17.45
N ALA A 248 23.48 -26.22 -17.08
CA ALA A 248 24.28 -25.81 -15.93
C ALA A 248 24.98 -24.47 -16.16
N GLU A 249 25.27 -24.12 -17.41
CA GLU A 249 25.92 -22.87 -17.81
C GLU A 249 24.97 -22.03 -18.69
N LEU A 250 25.06 -20.70 -18.53
CA LEU A 250 24.37 -19.73 -19.38
C LEU A 250 24.96 -19.74 -20.79
N GLU A 251 24.11 -19.81 -21.80
CA GLU A 251 24.53 -19.60 -23.18
C GLU A 251 24.96 -18.14 -23.39
N LYS A 252 26.08 -17.93 -24.10
CA LYS A 252 26.62 -16.58 -24.33
C LYS A 252 25.63 -15.62 -24.98
N GLU A 253 24.82 -16.11 -25.92
CA GLU A 253 23.78 -15.30 -26.57
C GLU A 253 22.70 -14.84 -25.57
N PHE A 254 22.33 -15.72 -24.63
CA PHE A 254 21.37 -15.42 -23.58
C PHE A 254 21.93 -14.40 -22.58
N GLU A 255 23.20 -14.57 -22.20
CA GLU A 255 23.91 -13.63 -21.32
C GLU A 255 24.02 -12.25 -21.97
N LEU A 256 24.40 -12.17 -23.25
CA LEU A 256 24.45 -10.91 -24.00
C LEU A 256 23.08 -10.23 -24.09
N LYS A 257 22.02 -11.01 -24.35
CA LYS A 257 20.64 -10.49 -24.44
C LYS A 257 20.15 -9.88 -23.13
N TYR A 258 20.56 -10.43 -21.98
CA TYR A 258 20.06 -10.05 -20.66
C TYR A 258 21.10 -9.45 -19.71
N HIS A 259 22.28 -9.06 -20.22
CA HIS A 259 23.45 -8.72 -19.43
C HIS A 259 23.18 -7.73 -18.28
N GLU A 260 22.53 -6.60 -18.57
CA GLU A 260 22.25 -5.58 -17.55
C GLU A 260 21.31 -6.10 -16.45
N ARG A 261 20.27 -6.85 -16.82
CA ARG A 261 19.33 -7.45 -15.86
C ARG A 261 20.00 -8.53 -15.03
N LEU A 262 20.83 -9.35 -15.66
CA LEU A 262 21.60 -10.40 -15.01
C LEU A 262 22.54 -9.85 -13.95
N ASN A 263 23.32 -8.82 -14.31
CA ASN A 263 24.23 -8.18 -13.38
C ASN A 263 23.51 -7.62 -12.14
N ASN A 264 22.32 -7.05 -12.34
CA ASN A 264 21.51 -6.52 -11.24
C ASN A 264 20.90 -7.63 -10.37
N LEU A 265 20.45 -8.74 -10.98
CA LEU A 265 19.82 -9.86 -10.27
C LEU A 265 20.81 -10.73 -9.50
N ILE A 266 21.99 -10.98 -10.07
CA ILE A 266 23.01 -11.85 -9.47
C ILE A 266 23.77 -11.12 -8.36
N LYS A 267 23.72 -9.78 -8.31
CA LYS A 267 24.41 -8.98 -7.29
C LYS A 267 23.93 -9.36 -5.88
N GLY A 268 24.71 -10.19 -5.20
CA GLY A 268 24.41 -10.70 -3.85
C GLY A 268 24.20 -12.22 -3.76
N PHE A 269 24.13 -12.93 -4.87
CA PHE A 269 24.10 -14.39 -4.90
C PHE A 269 25.52 -14.95 -5.13
N SER A 270 25.90 -15.96 -4.34
CA SER A 270 27.19 -16.65 -4.46
C SER A 270 27.21 -17.72 -5.56
N ASN A 271 26.03 -18.22 -5.95
CA ASN A 271 25.88 -19.34 -6.86
C ASN A 271 25.72 -18.89 -8.31
N VAL A 272 26.30 -19.66 -9.24
CA VAL A 272 26.11 -19.45 -10.68
C VAL A 272 24.64 -19.70 -11.03
N PRO A 273 23.94 -18.74 -11.65
CA PRO A 273 22.57 -18.93 -12.11
C PRO A 273 22.49 -20.03 -13.17
N LYS A 274 21.41 -20.82 -13.14
CA LYS A 274 21.11 -21.80 -14.19
C LYS A 274 20.11 -21.24 -15.17
N GLN A 275 20.29 -21.53 -16.45
CA GLN A 275 19.38 -21.12 -17.52
C GLN A 275 18.37 -22.22 -17.80
N VAL A 276 17.10 -21.83 -17.95
CA VAL A 276 16.02 -22.72 -18.38
C VAL A 276 15.25 -22.05 -19.50
N VAL A 277 15.21 -22.70 -20.67
CA VAL A 277 14.46 -22.22 -21.84
C VAL A 277 13.42 -23.26 -22.20
N ILE A 278 12.16 -22.84 -22.21
CA ILE A 278 11.02 -23.71 -22.53
C ILE A 278 10.41 -23.22 -23.85
N LYS A 279 10.55 -24.04 -24.90
CA LYS A 279 10.10 -23.67 -26.25
C LYS A 279 8.58 -23.51 -26.30
N SER A 280 8.12 -22.69 -27.24
CA SER A 280 6.70 -22.49 -27.54
C SER A 280 5.99 -23.81 -27.84
N GLY A 281 4.81 -24.02 -27.26
CA GLY A 281 3.98 -25.19 -27.55
C GLY A 281 4.48 -26.50 -26.92
N GLU A 282 5.63 -26.50 -26.25
CA GLU A 282 6.03 -27.62 -25.40
C GLU A 282 5.21 -27.57 -24.10
N ILE A 283 4.16 -28.39 -24.04
CA ILE A 283 3.54 -28.77 -22.77
C ILE A 283 4.42 -29.85 -22.17
N ARG A 284 5.31 -29.45 -21.27
CA ARG A 284 6.05 -30.41 -20.47
C ARG A 284 5.24 -30.71 -19.22
N ASP A 285 4.55 -31.84 -19.25
CA ASP A 285 4.08 -32.48 -18.01
C ASP A 285 5.25 -33.04 -17.18
N THR A 286 6.49 -32.73 -17.56
CA THR A 286 7.69 -32.97 -16.76
C THR A 286 7.54 -32.26 -15.43
N ILE A 287 7.46 -33.07 -14.38
CA ILE A 287 7.43 -32.61 -13.00
C ILE A 287 8.88 -32.42 -12.58
N PHE A 288 9.23 -31.21 -12.16
CA PHE A 288 10.47 -30.86 -11.49
C PHE A 288 10.25 -30.87 -9.98
N GLN A 289 11.32 -31.02 -9.21
CA GLN A 289 11.31 -31.04 -7.75
C GLN A 289 12.51 -30.21 -7.31
N ALA A 290 12.25 -29.14 -6.57
CA ALA A 290 13.30 -28.24 -6.14
C ALA A 290 14.21 -28.97 -5.14
N SER A 291 15.49 -29.11 -5.48
CA SER A 291 16.46 -29.81 -4.62
C SER A 291 16.87 -28.97 -3.40
N GLN A 292 16.73 -27.65 -3.53
CA GLN A 292 17.03 -26.63 -2.54
C GLN A 292 16.03 -25.48 -2.67
N TYR A 293 16.26 -24.38 -1.95
CA TYR A 293 15.46 -23.18 -2.13
C TYR A 293 15.86 -22.52 -3.46
N GLU A 294 14.92 -22.42 -4.39
CA GLU A 294 15.15 -21.95 -5.75
C GLU A 294 14.34 -20.68 -6.02
N TYR A 295 14.97 -19.61 -6.48
CA TYR A 295 14.29 -18.43 -7.01
C TYR A 295 14.26 -18.50 -8.53
N TRP A 296 13.06 -18.63 -9.07
CA TRP A 296 12.82 -18.64 -10.51
C TRP A 296 12.46 -17.25 -10.98
N TYR A 297 13.27 -16.68 -11.88
CA TYR A 297 13.05 -15.36 -12.44
C TYR A 297 12.75 -15.45 -13.94
N CYS A 298 11.63 -14.88 -14.37
CA CYS A 298 11.25 -14.85 -15.78
C CYS A 298 11.89 -13.64 -16.48
N LEU A 299 12.80 -13.89 -17.41
CA LEU A 299 13.48 -12.85 -18.18
C LEU A 299 12.73 -12.48 -19.46
N GLY A 300 12.10 -13.48 -20.11
CA GLY A 300 11.42 -13.34 -21.39
C GLY A 300 10.30 -14.36 -21.59
N GLY A 301 9.38 -14.07 -22.52
CA GLY A 301 8.22 -14.91 -22.81
C GLY A 301 7.10 -14.82 -21.77
N LYS A 302 6.06 -15.63 -21.98
CA LYS A 302 4.90 -15.77 -21.08
C LYS A 302 4.59 -17.25 -20.88
N GLY A 303 4.05 -17.60 -19.73
CA GLY A 303 3.71 -18.98 -19.44
C GLY A 303 3.02 -19.15 -18.09
N LYS A 304 2.94 -20.38 -17.63
CA LYS A 304 2.48 -20.71 -16.29
C LYS A 304 3.46 -21.69 -15.65
N ILE A 305 3.69 -21.52 -14.36
CA ILE A 305 4.23 -22.58 -13.51
C ILE A 305 3.07 -23.18 -12.71
N ILE A 306 3.03 -24.50 -12.61
CA ILE A 306 2.04 -25.24 -11.84
C ILE A 306 2.79 -25.89 -10.69
N ILE A 307 2.60 -25.38 -9.47
CA ILE A 307 3.24 -25.91 -8.27
C ILE A 307 2.28 -26.92 -7.64
N LYS A 308 2.68 -28.19 -7.59
CA LYS A 308 1.87 -29.26 -7.01
C LYS A 308 1.89 -29.15 -5.49
N ASN A 309 0.72 -29.02 -4.88
CA ASN A 309 0.53 -29.03 -3.44
C ASN A 309 -0.53 -30.07 -3.05
N ASP A 310 -0.46 -30.58 -1.81
CA ASP A 310 -1.40 -31.59 -1.30
C ASP A 310 -2.87 -31.13 -1.33
N LYS A 311 -3.11 -29.81 -1.34
CA LYS A 311 -4.43 -29.18 -1.39
C LYS A 311 -4.91 -28.85 -2.81
N GLY A 312 -4.17 -29.29 -3.83
CA GLY A 312 -4.43 -28.99 -5.23
C GLY A 312 -3.29 -28.18 -5.88
N ASP A 313 -3.26 -28.20 -7.20
CA ASP A 313 -2.24 -27.54 -8.01
C ASP A 313 -2.41 -26.02 -7.96
N GLN A 314 -1.32 -25.30 -7.67
CA GLN A 314 -1.28 -23.85 -7.67
C GLN A 314 -0.69 -23.35 -8.99
N GLU A 315 -1.51 -22.75 -9.84
CA GLU A 315 -1.03 -22.08 -11.05
C GLU A 315 -0.54 -20.67 -10.73
N CYS A 316 0.68 -20.34 -11.17
CA CYS A 316 1.21 -18.98 -11.15
C CYS A 316 1.55 -18.55 -12.58
N PHE A 317 1.07 -17.38 -12.99
CA PHE A 317 1.35 -16.82 -14.30
C PHE A 317 2.77 -16.24 -14.33
N LEU A 318 3.52 -16.60 -15.37
CA LEU A 318 4.87 -16.13 -15.64
C LEU A 318 4.83 -15.08 -16.76
N GLN A 319 5.44 -13.93 -16.48
CA GLN A 319 5.68 -12.86 -17.44
C GLN A 319 7.03 -12.21 -17.10
N PRO A 320 7.63 -11.40 -18.00
CA PRO A 320 8.92 -10.81 -17.75
C PRO A 320 8.94 -10.02 -16.43
N ASN A 321 9.96 -10.26 -15.62
CA ASN A 321 10.17 -9.76 -14.25
C ASN A 321 9.33 -10.40 -13.15
N THR A 322 8.56 -11.47 -13.44
CA THR A 322 7.98 -12.28 -12.38
C THR A 322 9.07 -13.11 -11.70
N SER A 323 9.14 -13.02 -10.37
CA SER A 323 9.94 -13.91 -9.53
C SER A 323 9.04 -14.88 -8.77
N ILE A 324 9.44 -16.15 -8.70
CA ILE A 324 8.70 -17.20 -8.01
C ILE A 324 9.67 -17.97 -7.11
N PRO A 325 9.55 -17.86 -5.78
CA PRO A 325 10.28 -18.72 -4.88
C PRO A 325 9.66 -20.12 -4.89
N ILE A 326 10.49 -21.14 -5.06
CA ILE A 326 10.12 -22.54 -4.95
C ILE A 326 10.85 -23.15 -3.76
N LEU A 327 10.06 -23.67 -2.82
CA LEU A 327 10.58 -24.30 -1.60
C LEU A 327 11.19 -25.67 -1.92
N LYS A 328 12.25 -26.02 -1.19
CA LYS A 328 12.88 -27.35 -1.25
C LYS A 328 11.83 -28.46 -1.13
N GLY A 329 11.92 -29.45 -2.00
CA GLY A 329 11.03 -30.61 -2.06
C GLY A 329 9.72 -30.38 -2.81
N LYS A 330 9.39 -29.15 -3.20
CA LYS A 330 8.17 -28.87 -3.97
C LYS A 330 8.27 -29.39 -5.39
N MET A 331 7.21 -30.06 -5.82
CA MET A 331 7.03 -30.47 -7.20
C MET A 331 6.39 -29.36 -8.03
N TYR A 332 6.86 -29.11 -9.24
CA TYR A 332 6.30 -28.10 -10.14
C TYR A 332 6.45 -28.50 -11.60
N SER A 333 5.62 -27.98 -12.48
CA SER A 333 5.76 -28.11 -13.94
C SER A 333 5.55 -26.76 -14.61
N PHE A 334 5.92 -26.66 -15.89
CA PHE A 334 5.74 -25.44 -16.67
C PHE A 334 4.85 -25.70 -17.87
N LYS A 335 4.04 -24.70 -18.20
CA LYS A 335 3.19 -24.69 -19.38
C LYS A 335 3.43 -23.42 -20.18
N ASN A 336 3.99 -23.57 -21.38
CA ASN A 336 4.15 -22.48 -22.33
C ASN A 336 3.19 -22.63 -23.51
N ASN A 337 2.03 -21.98 -23.40
CA ASN A 337 1.03 -21.94 -24.47
C ASN A 337 1.23 -20.76 -25.45
N TYR A 338 2.34 -20.03 -25.35
CA TYR A 338 2.60 -18.84 -26.14
C TYR A 338 3.63 -19.13 -27.24
N THR A 339 3.63 -18.28 -28.28
CA THR A 339 4.52 -18.38 -29.44
C THR A 339 5.99 -18.09 -29.14
N GLU A 340 6.26 -17.34 -28.08
CA GLU A 340 7.60 -17.00 -27.63
C GLU A 340 8.13 -18.06 -26.65
N PRO A 341 9.43 -18.40 -26.69
CA PRO A 341 10.03 -19.25 -25.68
C PRO A 341 9.97 -18.57 -24.32
N LEU A 342 9.70 -19.36 -23.28
CA LEU A 342 9.75 -18.91 -21.91
C LEU A 342 11.19 -19.04 -21.41
N GLU A 343 11.79 -17.89 -21.10
CA GLU A 343 13.21 -17.74 -20.77
C GLU A 343 13.35 -17.43 -19.28
N LEU A 344 13.84 -18.39 -18.52
CA LEU A 344 13.89 -18.38 -17.07
C LEU A 344 15.33 -18.50 -16.57
N ILE A 345 15.57 -17.93 -15.40
CA ILE A 345 16.76 -18.18 -14.61
C ILE A 345 16.39 -18.74 -13.26
N VAL A 346 17.22 -19.67 -12.80
CA VAL A 346 17.14 -20.27 -11.47
C VAL A 346 18.33 -19.79 -10.66
N LEU A 347 18.05 -19.10 -9.55
CA LEU A 347 19.02 -18.73 -8.54
C LEU A 347 18.84 -19.66 -7.34
N ASN A 348 19.91 -20.35 -6.96
CA ASN A 348 19.90 -21.20 -5.78
C ASN A 348 20.36 -20.37 -4.58
N GLN A 349 19.60 -20.43 -3.49
CA GLN A 349 19.97 -19.78 -2.23
C GLN A 349 20.85 -20.67 -1.37
#